data_AF-A0A7K1FKL0-F1
#
_entry.id   AF-A0A7K1FKL0-F1
#
_cell.length_a   1.000
_cell.length_b   1.000
_cell.length_c   1.000
_cell.angle_alpha   90.00
_cell.angle_beta   90.00
_cell.angle_gamma   90.00
#
_symmetry.space_group_name_H-M   'P 1'
#
loop_
_entity.id
_entity.type
_entity.pdbx_description
1 polymer ?
#
loop_
_entity_poly.entity_id
_entity_poly.type
_entity_poly.pdbx_seq_one_letter_code
_entity_poly.pdbx_strand_id
1 'polypeptide(L)'
;MVKGEQALGGDDPRWSRRLEAVAEHVARTGHLPSMAKGVGSQERSLGYWVNNQRRAHSIGLLKGNRVARLDAAVPIWYDSFQHRAPRSNG
;
A
#
# COMPACT_ATOMS: atom_id res chain seq x y z
N MET A 1 -16.49 -22.27 -6.99
CA MET A 1 -15.15 -21.64 -7.02
C MET A 1 -15.30 -20.16 -6.72
N VAL A 2 -14.95 -19.70 -5.52
CA VAL A 2 -14.28 -18.41 -5.26
C VAL A 2 -13.74 -18.49 -3.82
N LYS A 3 -12.46 -18.88 -3.69
CA LYS A 3 -11.75 -18.91 -2.41
C LYS A 3 -11.56 -17.46 -1.93
N GLY A 4 -12.07 -17.10 -0.76
CA GLY A 4 -11.99 -15.72 -0.26
C GLY A 4 -11.93 -15.57 1.26
N GLU A 5 -11.70 -16.66 2.00
CA GLU A 5 -11.51 -16.64 3.45
C GLU A 5 -10.21 -17.37 3.80
N GLN A 6 -9.60 -17.01 4.93
CA GLN A 6 -8.29 -17.41 5.45
C GLN A 6 -7.13 -16.49 5.08
N ALA A 7 -7.11 -15.35 5.76
CA ALA A 7 -5.98 -14.46 5.87
C ALA A 7 -5.22 -14.68 7.19
N LEU A 8 -4.44 -15.75 7.38
CA LEU A 8 -3.50 -15.87 8.51
C LEU A 8 -2.24 -16.68 8.13
N GLY A 9 -1.08 -16.02 8.05
CA GLY A 9 0.24 -16.64 7.87
C GLY A 9 0.94 -16.40 6.52
N GLY A 10 1.95 -15.53 6.48
CA GLY A 10 3.08 -15.58 5.53
C GLY A 10 2.86 -15.04 4.11
N ASP A 11 3.19 -13.77 3.89
CA ASP A 11 3.67 -13.19 2.62
C ASP A 11 2.99 -13.63 1.31
N ASP A 12 1.92 -12.91 0.94
CA ASP A 12 1.43 -12.90 -0.43
C ASP A 12 2.56 -12.40 -1.37
N PRO A 13 3.11 -13.26 -2.25
CA PRO A 13 4.22 -12.88 -3.12
C PRO A 13 3.82 -11.79 -4.11
N ARG A 14 2.53 -11.69 -4.46
CA ARG A 14 2.02 -10.59 -5.29
C ARG A 14 2.02 -9.28 -4.53
N TRP A 15 1.75 -9.31 -3.24
CA TRP A 15 1.84 -8.12 -2.38
C TRP A 15 3.29 -7.66 -2.26
N SER A 16 4.22 -8.58 -1.97
CA SER A 16 5.65 -8.29 -1.87
C SER A 16 6.21 -7.69 -3.16
N ARG A 17 5.89 -8.28 -4.32
CA ARG A 17 6.34 -7.77 -5.62
C ARG A 17 5.81 -6.36 -5.92
N ARG A 18 4.59 -6.06 -5.49
CA ARG A 18 4.02 -4.72 -5.65
C ARG A 18 4.68 -3.71 -4.72
N LEU A 19 4.98 -4.10 -3.47
CA LEU A 19 5.74 -3.26 -2.55
C LEU A 19 7.10 -2.89 -3.14
N GLU A 20 7.83 -3.88 -3.65
CA GLU A 20 9.13 -3.69 -4.31
C GLU A 20 9.02 -2.74 -5.50
N ALA A 21 8.05 -2.95 -6.39
CA ALA A 21 7.83 -2.07 -7.54
C ALA A 21 7.48 -0.62 -7.15
N VAL A 22 6.75 -0.41 -6.05
CA VAL A 22 6.51 0.93 -5.50
C VAL A 22 7.80 1.52 -4.94
N ALA A 23 8.56 0.75 -4.17
CA ALA A 23 9.83 1.19 -3.59
C ALA A 23 10.84 1.59 -4.66
N GLU A 24 10.98 0.78 -5.72
CA GLU A 24 11.81 1.11 -6.89
C GLU A 24 11.33 2.38 -7.59
N HIS A 25 10.02 2.54 -7.77
CA HIS A 25 9.47 3.75 -8.37
C HIS A 25 9.84 4.98 -7.53
N VAL A 26 9.63 4.92 -6.22
CA VAL A 26 9.94 6.02 -5.28
C VAL A 26 11.44 6.29 -5.22
N ALA A 27 12.28 5.25 -5.23
CA ALA A 27 13.74 5.42 -5.27
C ALA A 27 14.19 6.11 -6.57
N ARG A 28 13.51 5.85 -7.69
CA ARG A 28 13.83 6.44 -9.00
C ARG A 28 13.27 7.85 -9.19
N THR A 29 12.06 8.14 -8.70
CA THR A 29 11.36 9.41 -8.97
C THR A 29 11.31 10.35 -7.78
N GLY A 30 11.55 9.86 -6.57
CA GLY A 30 11.35 10.60 -5.31
C GLY A 30 9.88 10.76 -4.92
N HIS A 31 8.94 10.24 -5.72
CA HIS A 31 7.51 10.44 -5.53
C HIS A 31 6.77 9.10 -5.53
N LEU A 32 5.59 9.07 -4.90
CA LEU A 32 4.71 7.92 -5.01
C LEU A 32 4.17 7.78 -6.43
N PRO A 33 3.93 6.54 -6.90
CA PRO A 33 3.27 6.29 -8.17
C PRO A 33 1.93 7.03 -8.26
N SER A 34 1.72 7.76 -9.35
CA SER A 34 0.51 8.54 -9.55
C SER A 34 -0.61 7.72 -10.18
N MET A 35 -1.86 8.07 -9.88
CA MET A 35 -3.03 7.55 -10.60
C MET A 35 -3.50 8.51 -11.71
N ALA A 36 -2.80 9.63 -11.93
CA ALA A 36 -3.21 10.69 -12.86
C ALA A 36 -3.35 10.19 -14.30
N LYS A 37 -4.19 10.85 -15.10
CA LYS A 37 -4.25 10.60 -16.55
C LYS A 37 -2.96 11.14 -17.19
N GLY A 38 -2.28 10.33 -17.98
CA GLY A 38 -0.99 10.68 -18.61
C GLY A 38 0.22 9.87 -18.13
N VAL A 39 0.15 9.25 -16.95
CA VAL A 39 1.21 8.32 -16.51
C VAL A 39 1.06 6.93 -17.13
N GLY A 40 2.16 6.19 -17.20
CA GLY A 40 2.18 4.83 -17.75
C GLY A 40 1.21 3.88 -17.00
N SER A 41 0.67 2.90 -17.72
CA SER A 41 -0.31 1.95 -17.15
C SER A 41 0.21 1.22 -15.91
N GLN A 42 1.51 0.94 -15.86
CA GLN A 42 2.15 0.29 -14.71
C GLN A 42 2.18 1.20 -13.48
N GLU A 43 2.57 2.47 -13.64
CA GLU A 43 2.58 3.46 -12.56
C GLU A 43 1.18 3.66 -12.00
N ARG A 44 0.17 3.81 -12.87
CA ARG A 44 -1.23 3.94 -12.46
C ARG A 44 -1.70 2.75 -11.62
N SER A 45 -1.33 1.53 -12.02
CA SER A 45 -1.63 0.31 -11.26
C SER A 45 -0.99 0.31 -9.87
N LEU A 46 0.27 0.75 -9.77
CA LEU A 46 0.97 0.91 -8.49
C LEU A 46 0.31 1.98 -7.60
N GLY A 47 -0.12 3.10 -8.19
CA GLY A 47 -0.83 4.16 -7.49
C GLY A 47 -2.15 3.66 -6.87
N TYR A 48 -2.93 2.88 -7.63
CA TYR A 48 -4.14 2.23 -7.11
C TYR A 48 -3.81 1.26 -5.96
N TRP A 49 -2.71 0.53 -6.06
CA TRP A 49 -2.29 -0.40 -5.02
C TRP A 49 -1.94 0.32 -3.71
N VAL A 50 -1.16 1.41 -3.78
CA VAL A 50 -0.84 2.25 -2.61
C VAL A 50 -2.11 2.81 -1.99
N ASN A 51 -3.04 3.32 -2.80
CA ASN A 51 -4.32 3.82 -2.31
C ASN A 51 -5.15 2.74 -1.60
N ASN A 52 -5.14 1.51 -2.12
CA ASN A 52 -5.80 0.39 -1.46
C ASN A 52 -5.15 0.04 -0.11
N GLN A 53 -3.83 0.14 0.01
CA GLN A 53 -3.15 -0.06 1.30
C GLN A 53 -3.52 1.04 2.30
N ARG A 54 -3.54 2.31 1.87
CA ARG A 54 -4.01 3.44 2.70
C ARG A 54 -5.43 3.24 3.20
N ARG A 55 -6.33 2.83 2.31
CA ARG A 55 -7.73 2.56 2.68
C ARG A 55 -7.82 1.42 3.68
N ALA A 56 -7.13 0.31 3.43
CA ALA A 56 -7.10 -0.83 4.35
C ALA A 56 -6.52 -0.45 5.73
N HIS A 57 -5.51 0.41 5.78
CA HIS A 57 -4.95 0.93 7.03
C HIS A 57 -5.96 1.80 7.79
N SER A 58 -6.61 2.74 7.09
CA SER A 58 -7.61 3.65 7.68
C SER A 58 -8.81 2.94 8.31
N ILE A 59 -9.21 1.79 7.75
CA ILE A 59 -10.32 0.96 8.26
C ILE A 59 -9.85 -0.21 9.14
N GLY A 60 -8.56 -0.28 9.51
CA GLY A 60 -8.02 -1.30 10.41
C GLY A 60 -7.89 -2.72 9.83
N LEU A 61 -8.03 -2.89 8.51
CA LEU A 61 -7.90 -4.19 7.83
C LEU A 61 -6.48 -4.49 7.33
N LEU A 62 -5.57 -3.51 7.37
CA LEU A 62 -4.18 -3.74 7.00
C LEU A 62 -3.43 -4.40 8.15
N LYS A 63 -2.88 -5.59 7.90
CA LYS A 63 -2.10 -6.34 8.88
C LYS A 63 -0.87 -5.55 9.33
N GLY A 64 -0.55 -5.60 10.62
CA GLY A 64 0.61 -4.90 11.19
C GLY A 64 1.95 -5.25 10.53
N ASN A 65 2.14 -6.50 10.10
CA ASN A 65 3.35 -6.88 9.37
C ASN A 65 3.48 -6.18 8.00
N ARG A 66 2.36 -5.94 7.32
CA ARG A 66 2.32 -5.20 6.05
C ARG A 66 2.56 -3.71 6.25
N VAL A 67 2.03 -3.15 7.35
CA VAL A 67 2.32 -1.76 7.77
C VAL A 67 3.81 -1.59 7.99
N ALA A 68 4.43 -2.42 8.83
CA ALA A 68 5.86 -2.34 9.11
C ALA A 68 6.73 -2.47 7.84
N ARG A 69 6.35 -3.34 6.91
CA ARG A 69 7.06 -3.49 5.61
C ARG A 69 6.88 -2.27 4.70
N LEU A 70 5.70 -1.65 4.68
CA LEU A 70 5.44 -0.42 3.93
C LEU A 70 6.21 0.77 4.54
N ASP A 71 6.20 0.89 5.86
CA ASP A 71 6.94 1.93 6.58
C ASP A 71 8.45 1.83 6.34
N ALA A 72 8.99 0.61 6.33
CA ALA A 72 10.41 0.38 6.07
C ALA A 72 10.81 0.65 4.60
N ALA A 73 9.99 0.21 3.64
CA ALA A 73 10.35 0.28 2.22
C ALA A 73 9.97 1.61 1.56
N VAL A 74 8.87 2.25 1.99
CA VAL A 74 8.32 3.44 1.35
C VAL A 74 7.78 4.41 2.41
N PRO A 75 8.60 5.10 3.22
CA PRO A 75 8.12 5.90 4.35
C PRO A 75 7.04 6.95 4.02
N ILE A 76 7.02 7.44 2.77
CA ILE A 76 6.04 8.41 2.27
C ILE A 76 4.67 7.77 1.89
N TRP A 77 4.53 6.44 1.98
CA TRP A 77 3.34 5.70 1.56
C TRP A 77 2.10 6.11 2.34
N TYR A 78 2.24 6.56 3.58
CA TYR A 78 1.17 7.11 4.41
C TYR A 78 1.69 8.44 4.93
N ASP A 79 1.04 9.54 4.54
CA ASP A 79 1.44 10.88 4.95
C ASP A 79 1.33 10.99 6.47
N SER A 80 2.47 10.83 7.16
CA SER A 80 2.58 10.77 8.61
C SER A 80 2.27 12.11 9.29
N PHE A 81 2.06 13.19 8.51
CA PHE A 81 1.55 14.47 9.00
C PHE A 81 0.06 14.43 9.37
N GLN A 82 -0.68 13.43 8.93
CA GLN A 82 -2.05 13.17 9.37
C GLN A 82 -2.05 11.95 10.27
N HIS A 83 -1.51 12.08 11.48
CA HIS A 83 -1.69 11.12 12.58
C HIS A 83 -3.16 11.15 13.08
N ARG A 84 -4.11 10.99 12.16
CA ARG A 84 -5.49 10.74 12.51
C ARG A 84 -5.56 9.27 12.87
N ALA A 85 -5.59 9.00 14.17
CA ALA A 85 -5.90 7.69 14.71
C ALA A 85 -7.04 7.04 13.91
N PRO A 86 -7.02 5.71 13.71
CA PRO A 86 -8.14 5.02 13.07
C PRO A 86 -9.42 5.51 13.74
N ARG A 87 -10.38 6.02 12.95
CA ARG A 87 -11.67 6.38 13.51
C ARG A 87 -12.26 5.08 14.02
N SER A 88 -12.16 4.85 15.34
CA SER A 88 -12.95 3.86 16.04
C SER A 88 -14.40 4.15 15.66
N ASN A 89 -14.99 3.24 14.89
CA ASN A 89 -16.39 3.30 14.54
C ASN A 89 -17.17 3.08 15.85
N GLY A 90 -17.77 4.15 16.36
CA GLY A 90 -18.69 4.10 17.51
C GLY A 90 -19.99 3.39 17.17
#